data_AF-A0A7S2DIV0-F1
#
_entry.id   AF-A0A7S2DIV0-F1
#
_cell.length_a   1.000
_cell.length_b   1.000
_cell.length_c   1.000
_cell.angle_alpha   90.00
_cell.angle_beta   90.00
_cell.angle_gamma   90.00
#
_symmetry.space_group_name_H-M   'P 1'
#
loop_
_entity.id
_entity.type
_entity.pdbx_description
1 polymer ?
#
loop_
_entity_poly.entity_id
_entity_poly.type
_entity_poly.pdbx_seq_one_letter_code
_entity_poly.pdbx_strand_id
1 'polypeptide(L)'
;LAIARQAPVRQTPAPLKKGRKTMQLAMGLLAALLLVAVGPTAAARGTHSSEALANPIRKVVNMLQALQKKVTEEGEKEKELYDKFMCYCKSGGGDLQASISAADAKVPSVTSDIEASEQKLEQTKADLKQAQTDRSAAKSTLAEASAIREKEAAAFAAEKAEYDDTIAAISQAVAALEKGMAGSFLQTRAAQILRQLAMGKQDMLD
;
A
#
# COMPACT_ATOMS: atom_id res chain seq x y z
N LEU A 1 -10.96 13.67 20.16
CA LEU A 1 -11.36 12.26 19.98
C LEU A 1 -10.73 11.77 18.68
N ALA A 2 -9.56 11.13 18.58
CA ALA A 2 -8.88 10.12 19.39
C ALA A 2 -9.60 8.76 19.46
N ILE A 3 -9.58 7.96 18.37
CA ILE A 3 -9.50 6.48 18.28
C ILE A 3 -9.03 6.20 16.82
N ALA A 4 -7.82 5.78 16.42
CA ALA A 4 -6.89 4.72 16.84
C ALA A 4 -7.38 3.29 16.56
N ARG A 5 -7.00 2.72 15.39
CA ARG A 5 -6.77 1.28 15.09
C ARG A 5 -6.24 1.17 13.64
N GLN A 6 -4.94 1.25 13.39
CA GLN A 6 -3.94 0.16 13.36
C GLN A 6 -4.36 -1.06 12.52
N ALA A 7 -3.85 -1.12 11.29
CA ALA A 7 -3.67 -2.33 10.50
C ALA A 7 -2.15 -2.57 10.31
N PRO A 8 -1.65 -3.82 10.43
CA PRO A 8 -0.23 -4.10 10.60
C PRO A 8 0.53 -4.02 9.28
N VAL A 9 1.55 -3.17 9.27
CA VAL A 9 2.65 -3.13 8.31
C VAL A 9 3.32 -4.50 8.28
N ARG A 10 3.26 -5.19 7.13
CA ARG A 10 3.98 -6.45 6.94
C ARG A 10 5.45 -6.12 6.73
N GLN A 11 6.21 -6.38 7.79
CA GLN A 11 7.65 -6.28 7.90
C GLN A 11 8.33 -7.13 6.82
N THR A 12 9.29 -6.52 6.12
CA THR A 12 10.36 -7.21 5.41
C THR A 12 11.29 -7.87 6.43
N PRO A 13 11.65 -9.15 6.30
CA PRO A 13 12.71 -9.72 7.13
C PRO A 13 14.06 -9.44 6.46
N ALA A 14 14.76 -8.42 6.96
CA ALA A 14 16.22 -8.48 6.99
C ALA A 14 16.62 -9.52 8.06
N PRO A 15 17.66 -10.32 7.80
CA PRO A 15 18.71 -10.35 8.80
C PRO A 15 20.13 -10.26 8.21
N LEU A 16 20.91 -9.38 8.85
CA LEU A 16 22.29 -9.62 9.28
C LEU A 16 23.37 -9.72 8.18
N LYS A 17 23.85 -8.55 7.74
CA LYS A 17 25.19 -8.36 7.18
C LYS A 17 26.26 -8.74 8.22
N LYS A 18 26.82 -9.94 8.11
CA LYS A 18 28.07 -10.33 8.77
C LYS A 18 29.26 -9.77 7.96
N GLY A 19 30.10 -9.00 8.65
CA GLY A 19 31.53 -8.82 8.38
C GLY A 19 32.03 -8.74 6.93
N ARG A 20 31.96 -7.56 6.33
CA ARG A 20 32.79 -7.18 5.17
C ARG A 20 34.17 -6.73 5.67
N LYS A 21 35.02 -7.68 6.02
CA LYS A 21 36.49 -7.52 6.15
C LYS A 21 37.13 -8.84 5.72
N THR A 22 38.32 -8.72 5.12
CA THR A 22 39.25 -9.80 4.67
C THR A 22 38.99 -10.44 3.30
N MET A 23 39.10 -9.66 2.22
CA MET A 23 39.64 -10.18 0.94
C MET A 23 40.08 -9.03 0.02
N GLN A 24 41.04 -8.21 0.45
CA GLN A 24 41.84 -7.33 -0.42
C GLN A 24 43.12 -6.99 0.33
N LEU A 25 44.17 -7.79 0.16
CA LEU A 25 45.58 -7.47 0.44
C LEU A 25 46.42 -8.74 0.23
N ALA A 26 46.68 -9.08 -1.04
CA ALA A 26 47.71 -10.04 -1.42
C ALA A 26 48.05 -9.90 -2.91
N MET A 27 48.42 -8.70 -3.36
CA MET A 27 49.17 -8.54 -4.61
C MET A 27 49.84 -7.16 -4.62
N GLY A 28 51.11 -7.10 -4.26
CA GLY A 28 51.85 -5.84 -4.15
C GLY A 28 53.11 -5.95 -3.30
N LEU A 29 53.99 -6.90 -3.63
CA LEU A 29 55.35 -6.94 -3.08
C LEU A 29 56.26 -7.71 -4.04
N LEU A 30 56.56 -7.07 -5.17
CA LEU A 30 57.50 -7.56 -6.18
C LEU A 30 58.16 -6.37 -6.88
N ALA A 31 58.81 -5.50 -6.10
CA ALA A 31 59.70 -4.45 -6.59
C ALA A 31 60.47 -3.80 -5.42
N ALA A 32 61.44 -4.51 -4.82
CA ALA A 32 62.58 -3.94 -4.09
C ALA A 32 63.41 -5.05 -3.44
N LEU A 33 64.39 -5.60 -4.17
CA LEU A 33 65.72 -5.97 -3.62
C LEU A 33 66.56 -6.55 -4.77
N LEU A 34 67.26 -5.68 -5.50
CA LEU A 34 68.31 -6.08 -6.44
C LEU A 34 69.24 -4.89 -6.68
N LEU A 35 70.10 -4.61 -5.70
CA LEU A 35 71.43 -4.03 -5.90
C LEU A 35 72.18 -4.04 -4.56
N VAL A 36 73.27 -4.80 -4.49
CA VAL A 36 74.59 -4.39 -3.94
C VAL A 36 75.47 -5.65 -3.93
N ALA A 37 76.52 -5.57 -4.74
CA ALA A 37 77.62 -6.51 -4.82
C ALA A 37 78.48 -6.48 -3.55
N VAL A 38 79.16 -7.60 -3.26
CA VAL A 38 80.59 -7.70 -2.87
C VAL A 38 80.86 -9.16 -2.46
N GLY A 39 81.82 -9.80 -3.12
CA GLY A 39 82.32 -11.14 -2.78
C GLY A 39 83.22 -11.12 -1.53
N PRO A 40 83.62 -12.30 -1.02
CA PRO A 40 84.96 -12.77 -1.38
C PRO A 40 85.09 -14.28 -1.63
N THR A 41 86.16 -14.60 -2.35
CA THR A 41 86.71 -15.90 -2.72
C THR A 41 87.15 -16.75 -1.53
N ALA A 42 86.81 -18.05 -1.53
CA ALA A 42 87.60 -19.10 -0.89
C ALA A 42 87.48 -20.39 -1.73
N ALA A 43 88.64 -20.93 -2.11
CA ALA A 43 88.80 -22.10 -2.95
C ALA A 43 88.77 -23.40 -2.11
N ALA A 44 88.12 -24.44 -2.63
CA ALA A 44 88.52 -25.83 -2.37
C ALA A 44 87.97 -26.80 -3.45
N ARG A 45 88.86 -27.14 -4.37
CA ARG A 45 89.05 -28.42 -5.09
C ARG A 45 87.91 -29.46 -5.04
N GLY A 46 87.37 -29.73 -6.24
CA GLY A 46 87.69 -30.95 -6.99
C GLY A 46 87.12 -32.28 -6.46
N THR A 47 86.19 -32.85 -7.23
CA THR A 47 86.36 -34.17 -7.86
C THR A 47 85.26 -34.35 -8.91
N HIS A 48 85.61 -34.10 -10.17
CA HIS A 48 85.02 -34.82 -11.28
C HIS A 48 85.49 -36.27 -11.18
N SER A 49 84.60 -37.19 -10.84
CA SER A 49 84.55 -38.58 -11.34
C SER A 49 83.55 -39.38 -10.50
N SER A 50 82.40 -39.66 -11.07
CA SER A 50 82.14 -41.01 -11.52
C SER A 50 80.73 -41.03 -12.11
N GLU A 51 80.68 -41.37 -13.39
CA GLU A 51 79.48 -41.67 -14.11
C GLU A 51 78.68 -42.75 -13.38
N ALA A 52 77.59 -42.36 -12.71
CA ALA A 52 76.44 -43.24 -12.73
C ALA A 52 75.87 -43.15 -14.15
N LEU A 53 76.30 -44.08 -15.01
CA LEU A 53 75.77 -44.37 -16.33
C LEU A 53 74.25 -44.64 -16.25
N ALA A 54 73.46 -43.58 -16.10
CA ALA A 54 72.06 -43.60 -16.46
C ALA A 54 72.05 -43.58 -18.00
N ASN A 55 71.98 -44.77 -18.59
CA ASN A 55 71.82 -44.97 -20.03
C ASN A 55 70.78 -43.94 -20.57
N PRO A 56 71.14 -43.08 -21.54
CA PRO A 56 70.27 -42.03 -22.09
C PRO A 56 68.87 -42.52 -22.46
N ILE A 57 68.76 -43.79 -22.85
CA ILE A 57 67.49 -44.47 -23.13
C ILE A 57 66.59 -44.55 -21.88
N ARG A 58 67.14 -44.83 -20.69
CA ARG A 58 66.37 -44.83 -19.43
C ARG A 58 65.87 -43.45 -19.03
N LYS A 59 66.60 -42.38 -19.35
CA LYS A 59 66.14 -41.00 -19.11
C LYS A 59 64.92 -40.66 -19.96
N VAL A 60 64.94 -41.03 -21.25
CA VAL A 60 63.80 -40.81 -22.16
C VAL A 60 62.60 -41.68 -21.74
N VAL A 61 62.82 -42.94 -21.37
CA VAL A 61 61.74 -43.82 -20.87
C VAL A 61 61.16 -43.31 -19.54
N ASN A 62 61.98 -42.85 -18.61
CA ASN A 62 61.50 -42.26 -17.35
C ASN A 62 60.74 -40.95 -17.59
N MET A 63 61.15 -40.14 -18.57
CA MET A 63 60.43 -38.91 -18.92
C MET A 63 59.08 -39.23 -19.59
N LEU A 64 59.04 -40.22 -20.49
CA LEU A 64 57.79 -40.71 -21.09
C LEU A 64 56.85 -41.34 -20.05
N GLN A 65 57.37 -42.09 -19.08
CA GLN A 65 56.58 -42.62 -17.97
C GLN A 65 56.08 -41.51 -17.03
N ALA A 66 56.88 -40.46 -16.79
CA ALA A 66 56.45 -39.30 -16.02
C ALA A 66 55.39 -38.47 -16.75
N LEU A 67 55.49 -38.31 -18.06
CA LEU A 67 54.46 -37.68 -18.89
C LEU A 67 53.18 -38.52 -18.91
N GLN A 68 53.30 -39.85 -19.04
CA GLN A 68 52.14 -40.74 -19.00
C GLN A 68 51.40 -40.60 -17.67
N LYS A 69 52.12 -40.56 -16.53
CA LYS A 69 51.52 -40.33 -15.21
C LYS A 69 50.86 -38.96 -15.07
N LYS A 70 51.51 -37.89 -15.58
CA LYS A 70 50.92 -36.54 -15.57
C LYS A 70 49.65 -36.46 -16.40
N VAL A 71 49.65 -37.05 -17.60
CA VAL A 71 48.46 -37.09 -18.48
C VAL A 71 47.33 -37.90 -17.85
N THR A 72 47.63 -38.99 -17.13
CA THR A 72 46.60 -39.73 -16.39
C THR A 72 46.05 -38.93 -15.20
N GLU A 73 46.90 -38.25 -14.42
CA GLU A 73 46.46 -37.40 -13.31
C GLU A 73 45.65 -36.17 -13.78
N GLU A 74 46.06 -35.54 -14.89
CA GLU A 74 45.33 -34.44 -15.51
C GLU A 74 43.99 -34.93 -16.08
N GLY A 75 43.96 -36.11 -16.72
CA GLY A 75 42.74 -36.72 -17.23
C GLY A 75 41.72 -37.10 -16.14
N GLU A 76 42.18 -37.52 -14.95
CA GLU A 76 41.29 -37.76 -13.80
C GLU A 76 40.72 -36.43 -13.25
N LYS A 77 41.55 -35.39 -13.14
CA LYS A 77 41.11 -34.05 -12.71
C LYS A 77 40.13 -33.41 -13.70
N GLU A 78 40.37 -33.54 -15.00
CA GLU A 78 39.46 -33.04 -16.04
C GLU A 78 38.13 -33.78 -16.03
N LYS A 79 38.13 -35.10 -15.81
CA LYS A 79 36.88 -35.87 -15.63
C LYS A 79 36.09 -35.39 -14.42
N GLU A 80 36.73 -35.20 -13.27
CA GLU A 80 36.04 -34.67 -12.10
C GLU A 80 35.47 -33.26 -12.32
N LEU A 81 36.22 -32.37 -12.99
CA LEU A 81 35.73 -31.03 -13.33
C LEU A 81 34.56 -31.10 -14.31
N TYR A 82 34.63 -31.98 -15.30
CA TYR A 82 33.57 -32.20 -16.27
C TYR A 82 32.30 -32.71 -15.60
N ASP A 83 32.40 -33.70 -14.71
CA ASP A 83 31.26 -34.24 -13.96
C ASP A 83 30.63 -33.19 -13.04
N LYS A 84 31.46 -32.38 -12.36
CA LYS A 84 30.99 -31.25 -11.53
C LYS A 84 30.29 -30.19 -12.37
N PHE A 85 30.83 -29.85 -13.54
CA PHE A 85 30.22 -28.90 -14.47
C PHE A 85 28.90 -29.42 -15.04
N MET A 86 28.85 -30.69 -15.44
CA MET A 86 27.61 -31.32 -15.92
C MET A 86 26.56 -31.43 -14.82
N CYS A 87 26.95 -31.69 -13.57
CA CYS A 87 26.04 -31.67 -12.44
C CYS A 87 25.47 -30.25 -12.22
N TYR A 88 26.30 -29.21 -12.26
CA TYR A 88 25.87 -27.82 -12.18
C TYR A 88 24.92 -27.43 -13.31
N CYS A 89 25.20 -27.82 -14.55
CA CYS A 89 24.31 -27.57 -15.68
C CYS A 89 22.95 -28.29 -15.53
N LYS A 90 22.95 -29.54 -15.05
CA LYS A 90 21.71 -30.30 -14.83
C LYS A 90 20.88 -29.73 -13.69
N SER A 91 21.50 -29.39 -12.55
CA SER A 91 20.80 -28.79 -11.42
C SER A 91 20.28 -27.40 -11.78
N GLY A 92 21.13 -26.54 -12.34
CA GLY A 92 20.74 -25.18 -12.74
C GLY A 92 19.66 -25.16 -13.82
N GLY A 93 19.74 -26.07 -14.80
CA GLY A 93 18.70 -26.24 -15.82
C GLY A 93 17.38 -26.72 -15.21
N GLY A 94 17.43 -27.68 -14.27
CA GLY A 94 16.26 -28.18 -13.55
C GLY A 94 15.59 -27.11 -12.69
N ASP A 95 16.37 -26.36 -11.90
CA ASP A 95 15.88 -25.30 -11.03
C ASP A 95 15.26 -24.15 -11.83
N LEU A 96 15.88 -23.78 -12.95
CA LEU A 96 15.36 -22.77 -13.87
C LEU A 96 14.05 -23.24 -14.50
N GLN A 97 13.99 -24.48 -15.00
CA GLN A 97 12.78 -25.05 -15.58
C GLN A 97 11.64 -25.14 -14.56
N ALA A 98 11.94 -25.54 -13.32
CA ALA A 98 10.97 -25.58 -12.22
C ALA A 98 10.45 -24.17 -11.90
N SER A 99 11.33 -23.17 -11.89
CA SER A 99 10.95 -21.77 -11.67
C SER A 99 10.07 -21.23 -12.78
N ILE A 100 10.36 -21.55 -14.05
CA ILE A 100 9.54 -21.19 -15.20
C ILE A 100 8.16 -21.83 -15.08
N SER A 101 8.09 -23.15 -14.84
CA SER A 101 6.81 -23.84 -14.71
C SER A 101 5.98 -23.31 -13.54
N ALA A 102 6.60 -22.99 -12.40
CA ALA A 102 5.92 -22.38 -11.27
C ALA A 102 5.42 -20.95 -11.58
N ALA A 103 6.15 -20.19 -12.40
CA ALA A 103 5.71 -18.88 -12.86
C ALA A 103 4.54 -19.00 -13.83
N ASP A 104 4.63 -19.87 -14.85
CA ASP A 104 3.57 -20.12 -15.84
C ASP A 104 2.28 -20.61 -15.18
N ALA A 105 2.37 -21.43 -14.13
CA ALA A 105 1.22 -21.86 -13.34
C ALA A 105 0.56 -20.70 -12.56
N LYS A 106 1.32 -19.67 -12.19
CA LYS A 106 0.81 -18.49 -11.46
C LYS A 106 0.25 -17.42 -12.38
N VAL A 107 0.74 -17.31 -13.61
CA VAL A 107 0.25 -16.34 -14.61
C VAL A 107 -1.28 -16.31 -14.69
N PRO A 108 -2.02 -17.43 -14.90
CA PRO A 108 -3.47 -17.38 -15.03
C PRO A 108 -4.16 -16.89 -13.75
N SER A 109 -3.67 -17.29 -12.57
CA SER A 109 -4.22 -16.81 -11.29
C SER A 109 -4.07 -15.29 -11.15
N VAL A 110 -2.88 -14.76 -11.43
CA VAL A 110 -2.61 -13.32 -11.34
C VAL A 110 -3.41 -12.55 -12.38
N THR A 111 -3.56 -13.08 -13.60
CA THR A 111 -4.40 -12.45 -14.64
C THR A 111 -5.87 -12.41 -14.22
N SER A 112 -6.42 -13.51 -13.70
CA SER A 112 -7.81 -13.52 -13.19
C SER A 112 -8.01 -12.57 -12.01
N ASP A 113 -7.04 -12.47 -11.11
CA ASP A 113 -7.08 -11.51 -9.99
C ASP A 113 -7.05 -10.05 -10.47
N ILE A 114 -6.28 -9.76 -11.53
CA ILE A 114 -6.23 -8.44 -12.17
C ILE A 114 -7.58 -8.11 -12.78
N GLU A 115 -8.14 -9.00 -13.62
CA GLU A 115 -9.45 -8.78 -14.26
C GLU A 115 -10.57 -8.56 -13.22
N ALA A 116 -10.58 -9.37 -12.15
CA ALA A 116 -11.55 -9.21 -11.06
C ALA A 116 -11.36 -7.87 -10.32
N SER A 117 -10.12 -7.42 -10.15
CA SER A 117 -9.81 -6.14 -9.51
C SER A 117 -10.20 -4.95 -10.40
N GLU A 118 -10.00 -5.05 -11.71
CA GLU A 118 -10.41 -4.04 -12.69
C GLU A 118 -11.94 -3.89 -12.73
N GLN A 119 -12.68 -4.99 -12.77
CA GLN A 119 -14.15 -4.98 -12.70
C GLN A 119 -14.65 -4.34 -11.40
N LYS A 120 -14.06 -4.70 -10.26
CA LYS A 120 -14.40 -4.08 -8.96
C LYS A 120 -14.11 -2.59 -8.95
N LEU A 121 -13.01 -2.17 -9.58
CA LEU A 121 -12.64 -0.77 -9.69
C LEU A 121 -13.64 0.01 -10.54
N GLU A 122 -14.07 -0.54 -11.68
CA GLU A 122 -15.11 0.06 -12.52
C GLU A 122 -16.44 0.18 -11.79
N GLN A 123 -16.88 -0.91 -11.13
CA GLN A 123 -18.09 -0.90 -10.32
C GLN A 123 -18.01 0.16 -9.21
N THR A 124 -16.91 0.19 -8.46
CA THR A 124 -16.72 1.16 -7.37
C THR A 124 -16.71 2.61 -7.89
N LYS A 125 -16.15 2.86 -9.08
CA LYS A 125 -16.19 4.19 -9.70
C LYS A 125 -17.62 4.59 -10.10
N ALA A 126 -18.40 3.66 -10.65
CA ALA A 126 -19.80 3.90 -10.99
C ALA A 126 -20.63 4.20 -9.74
N ASP A 127 -20.49 3.38 -8.70
CA ASP A 127 -21.17 3.55 -7.41
C ASP A 127 -20.81 4.87 -6.74
N LEU A 128 -19.53 5.26 -6.79
CA LEU A 128 -19.07 6.54 -6.25
C LEU A 128 -19.71 7.72 -6.99
N LYS A 129 -19.80 7.66 -8.32
CA LYS A 129 -20.44 8.71 -9.12
C LYS A 129 -21.94 8.79 -8.82
N GLN A 130 -22.61 7.66 -8.67
CA GLN A 130 -24.02 7.62 -8.29
C GLN A 130 -24.23 8.21 -6.89
N ALA A 131 -23.46 7.77 -5.90
CA ALA A 131 -23.54 8.28 -4.53
C ALA A 131 -23.26 9.79 -4.42
N GLN A 132 -22.38 10.35 -5.27
CA GLN A 132 -22.17 11.79 -5.35
C GLN A 132 -23.40 12.53 -5.87
N THR A 133 -24.04 12.00 -6.91
CA THR A 133 -25.29 12.53 -7.47
C THR A 133 -26.40 12.47 -6.42
N ASP A 134 -26.60 11.32 -5.78
CA ASP A 134 -27.62 11.11 -4.75
C ASP A 134 -27.41 12.02 -3.55
N ARG A 135 -26.15 12.22 -3.12
CA ARG A 135 -25.82 13.16 -2.05
C ARG A 135 -26.16 14.60 -2.43
N SER A 136 -25.93 15.00 -3.67
CA SER A 136 -26.29 16.35 -4.15
C SER A 136 -27.80 16.53 -4.17
N ALA A 137 -28.53 15.56 -4.71
CA ALA A 137 -30.00 15.56 -4.73
C ALA A 137 -30.58 15.61 -3.31
N ALA A 138 -30.10 14.76 -2.40
CA ALA A 138 -30.53 14.72 -1.01
C ALA A 138 -30.26 16.03 -0.26
N LYS A 139 -29.17 16.74 -0.58
CA LYS A 139 -28.92 18.08 0.00
C LYS A 139 -29.91 19.12 -0.52
N SER A 140 -30.27 19.08 -1.80
CA SER A 140 -31.30 19.97 -2.37
C SER A 140 -32.65 19.71 -1.71
N THR A 141 -33.07 18.45 -1.63
CA THR A 141 -34.35 18.09 -1.03
C THR A 141 -34.41 18.44 0.46
N LEU A 142 -33.33 18.29 1.21
CA LEU A 142 -33.25 18.74 2.60
C LEU A 142 -33.37 20.26 2.73
N ALA A 143 -32.73 21.02 1.84
CA ALA A 143 -32.83 22.48 1.85
C ALA A 143 -34.26 22.96 1.53
N GLU A 144 -34.89 22.37 0.50
CA GLU A 144 -36.28 22.64 0.14
C GLU A 144 -37.24 22.27 1.27
N ALA A 145 -37.09 21.08 1.86
CA ALA A 145 -37.90 20.64 2.99
C ALA A 145 -37.73 21.56 4.20
N SER A 146 -36.50 22.01 4.50
CA SER A 146 -36.24 22.95 5.60
C SER A 146 -36.89 24.31 5.34
N ALA A 147 -36.81 24.82 4.11
CA ALA A 147 -37.45 26.07 3.73
C ALA A 147 -38.99 26.00 3.82
N ILE A 148 -39.59 24.86 3.45
CA ILE A 148 -41.02 24.63 3.63
C ILE A 148 -41.37 24.61 5.13
N ARG A 149 -40.61 23.87 5.95
CA ARG A 149 -40.82 23.81 7.40
C ARG A 149 -40.73 25.18 8.07
N GLU A 150 -39.78 26.02 7.66
CA GLU A 150 -39.65 27.38 8.18
C GLU A 150 -40.85 28.25 7.79
N LYS A 151 -41.33 28.16 6.55
CA LYS A 151 -42.54 28.87 6.09
C LYS A 151 -43.80 28.42 6.83
N GLU A 152 -43.99 27.10 6.96
CA GLU A 152 -45.13 26.53 7.69
C GLU A 152 -45.08 26.90 9.17
N ALA A 153 -43.89 26.88 9.80
CA ALA A 153 -43.73 27.29 11.19
C ALA A 153 -44.06 28.77 11.40
N ALA A 154 -43.64 29.65 10.46
CA ALA A 154 -43.97 31.06 10.50
C ALA A 154 -45.48 31.31 10.33
N ALA A 155 -46.11 30.65 9.35
CA ALA A 155 -47.56 30.73 9.13
C ALA A 155 -48.33 30.23 10.35
N PHE A 156 -47.93 29.07 10.91
CA PHE A 156 -48.54 28.52 12.12
C PHE A 156 -48.38 29.45 13.33
N ALA A 157 -47.23 30.09 13.51
CA ALA A 157 -47.02 31.03 14.60
C ALA A 157 -47.92 32.27 14.47
N ALA A 158 -48.10 32.78 13.25
CA ALA A 158 -49.01 33.89 12.97
C ALA A 158 -50.47 33.51 13.25
N GLU A 159 -50.95 32.39 12.68
CA GLU A 159 -52.31 31.90 12.91
C GLU A 159 -52.57 31.61 14.39
N LYS A 160 -51.60 30.98 15.09
CA LYS A 160 -51.72 30.72 16.53
C LYS A 160 -51.89 32.03 17.31
N ALA A 161 -51.13 33.07 17.00
CA ALA A 161 -51.25 34.36 17.67
C ALA A 161 -52.65 34.98 17.43
N GLU A 162 -53.15 34.94 16.20
CA GLU A 162 -54.49 35.43 15.88
C GLU A 162 -55.59 34.64 16.62
N TYR A 163 -55.48 33.30 16.68
CA TYR A 163 -56.43 32.47 17.41
C TYR A 163 -56.35 32.69 18.92
N ASP A 164 -55.16 32.83 19.50
CA ASP A 164 -54.99 33.10 20.93
C ASP A 164 -55.63 34.46 21.31
N ASP A 165 -55.39 35.50 20.50
CA ASP A 165 -56.01 36.82 20.67
C ASP A 165 -57.54 36.74 20.55
N THR A 166 -58.03 35.94 19.60
CA THR A 166 -59.47 35.71 19.40
C THR A 166 -60.09 34.99 20.61
N ILE A 167 -59.45 33.94 21.12
CA ILE A 167 -59.91 33.22 22.31
C ILE A 167 -59.93 34.15 23.53
N ALA A 168 -58.91 35.00 23.68
CA ALA A 168 -58.87 36.00 24.75
C ALA A 168 -60.02 37.01 24.62
N ALA A 169 -60.30 37.49 23.40
CA ALA A 169 -61.41 38.41 23.13
C ALA A 169 -62.78 37.78 23.42
N ILE A 170 -63.00 36.51 23.01
CA ILE A 170 -64.23 35.75 23.33
C ILE A 170 -64.37 35.59 24.85
N SER A 171 -63.28 35.23 25.54
CA SER A 171 -63.28 35.05 27.00
C SER A 171 -63.65 36.34 27.73
N GLN A 172 -63.14 37.49 27.27
CA GLN A 172 -63.52 38.80 27.80
C GLN A 172 -64.98 39.15 27.49
N ALA A 173 -65.49 38.78 26.30
CA ALA A 173 -66.88 38.97 25.93
C ALA A 173 -67.82 38.21 26.87
N VAL A 174 -67.53 36.93 27.11
CA VAL A 174 -68.30 36.08 28.02
C VAL A 174 -68.28 36.68 29.43
N ALA A 175 -67.11 37.04 29.96
CA ALA A 175 -67.00 37.63 31.29
C ALA A 175 -67.75 38.97 31.43
N ALA A 176 -67.80 39.79 30.37
CA ALA A 176 -68.54 41.05 30.38
C ALA A 176 -70.06 40.84 30.30
N LEU A 177 -70.51 39.83 29.55
CA LEU A 177 -71.92 39.43 29.49
C LEU A 177 -72.39 38.87 30.84
N GLU A 178 -71.59 38.02 31.50
CA GLU A 178 -71.87 37.49 32.84
C GLU A 178 -72.00 38.59 33.89
N LYS A 179 -71.21 39.66 33.79
CA LYS A 179 -71.25 40.81 34.70
C LYS A 179 -72.33 41.84 34.35
N GLY A 180 -73.16 41.61 33.33
CA GLY A 180 -74.20 42.54 32.90
C GLY A 180 -73.66 43.83 32.23
N MET A 181 -72.39 43.85 31.81
CA MET A 181 -71.71 45.02 31.23
C MET A 181 -71.70 44.99 29.68
N ALA A 182 -72.75 44.46 29.06
CA ALA A 182 -72.82 44.26 27.61
C ALA A 182 -72.61 45.56 26.80
N GLY A 183 -73.16 46.69 27.27
CA GLY A 183 -73.04 47.98 26.59
C GLY A 183 -71.62 48.58 26.63
N SER A 184 -70.88 48.35 27.72
CA SER A 184 -69.49 48.83 27.85
C SER A 184 -68.51 47.94 27.08
N PHE A 185 -68.78 46.63 26.99
CA PHE A 185 -67.95 45.69 26.23
C PHE A 185 -67.82 46.06 24.76
N LEU A 186 -68.90 46.54 24.12
CA LEU A 186 -68.89 46.94 22.70
C LEU A 186 -67.90 48.08 22.38
N GLN A 187 -67.48 48.84 23.39
CA GLN A 187 -66.50 49.91 23.25
C GLN A 187 -65.05 49.42 23.48
N THR A 188 -64.87 48.17 23.92
CA THR A 188 -63.54 47.61 24.22
C THR A 188 -62.83 47.14 22.96
N ARG A 189 -61.50 47.07 23.04
CA ARG A 189 -60.64 46.54 21.98
C ARG A 189 -61.00 45.09 21.61
N ALA A 190 -61.42 44.27 22.58
CA ALA A 190 -61.85 42.89 22.33
C ALA A 190 -63.09 42.81 21.43
N ALA A 191 -64.08 43.70 21.61
CA ALA A 191 -65.24 43.76 20.73
C ALA A 191 -64.88 44.19 19.29
N GLN A 192 -63.88 45.06 19.13
CA GLN A 192 -63.39 45.44 17.80
C GLN A 192 -62.68 44.29 17.07
N ILE A 193 -61.88 43.49 17.79
CA ILE A 193 -61.22 42.29 17.25
C ILE A 193 -62.27 41.26 16.78
N LEU A 194 -63.29 40.99 17.60
CA LEU A 194 -64.38 40.07 17.22
C LEU A 194 -65.17 40.56 16.00
N ARG A 195 -65.38 41.87 15.87
CA ARG A 195 -66.07 42.46 14.71
C ARG A 195 -65.23 42.33 13.43
N GLN A 196 -63.93 42.59 13.50
CA GLN A 196 -63.04 42.41 12.35
C GLN A 196 -62.97 40.95 11.92
N LEU A 197 -62.91 40.02 12.86
CA LEU A 197 -62.89 38.58 12.56
C LEU A 197 -64.21 38.09 11.94
N ALA A 198 -65.35 38.58 12.44
CA ALA A 198 -66.66 38.27 11.87
C ALA A 198 -66.81 38.77 10.42
N MET A 199 -66.29 39.98 10.13
CA MET A 199 -66.32 40.54 8.78
C MET A 199 -65.31 39.86 7.84
N GLY A 200 -64.08 39.61 8.29
CA GLY A 200 -63.05 38.96 7.47
C GLY A 200 -63.38 37.50 7.11
N LYS A 201 -64.14 36.79 7.95
CA LYS A 201 -64.59 35.41 7.65
C LYS A 201 -65.76 35.35 6.67
N GLN A 202 -66.51 36.45 6.54
CA GLN A 202 -67.64 36.56 5.61
C GLN A 202 -67.15 36.69 4.16
N ASP A 203 -65.99 37.32 3.95
CA ASP A 203 -65.32 37.43 2.64
C ASP A 203 -64.60 36.13 2.19
N MET A 204 -64.40 35.14 3.08
CA MET A 204 -63.79 33.84 2.73
C MET A 204 -64.82 32.74 2.42
N LEU A 205 -66.13 33.04 2.54
CA LEU A 205 -67.23 32.09 2.31
C LEU A 205 -67.94 32.29 0.96
N ASP A 206 -67.54 33.30 0.18
CA ASP A 206 -67.90 33.51 -1.24
C ASP A 206 -66.74 33.08 -2.16
#